data_AF-A0A9W8L9Y7-F1
#
_entry.id   AF-A0A9W8L9Y7-F1
#
_cell.length_a   1.000
_cell.length_b   1.000
_cell.length_c   1.000
_cell.angle_alpha   90.00
_cell.angle_beta   90.00
_cell.angle_gamma   90.00
#
_symmetry.space_group_name_H-M   'P 1'
#
loop_
_entity.id
_entity.type
_entity.pdbx_description
1 polymer ?
#
loop_
_entity_poly.entity_id
_entity_poly.type
_entity_poly.pdbx_seq_one_letter_code
_entity_poly.pdbx_strand_id
1 'polypeptide(L)'
;MRSVGITHLGGNINRVISMYKAFIRPTIEYALEIYIPSASLGGTPHKPYPKHVWSPSGGWWSQPKQWKRNTLIVGLGTSLVLAFIFKKSAELEQRTLYPRVWIPSMIWSKQFKTKDDPNFQPPKSL
;
A
#
# COMPACT_ATOMS: atom_id res chain seq x y z
N MET A 1 -51.46 39.28 59.16
CA MET A 1 -51.63 37.84 58.85
C MET A 1 -51.96 37.70 57.37
N ARG A 2 -50.97 37.38 56.52
CA ARG A 2 -51.14 36.72 55.20
C ARG A 2 -49.76 36.41 54.62
N SER A 3 -49.53 35.11 54.48
CA SER A 3 -48.39 34.45 53.83
C SER A 3 -48.21 34.98 52.41
N VAL A 4 -46.99 35.40 52.05
CA VAL A 4 -46.65 35.77 50.67
C VAL A 4 -45.85 34.61 50.08
N GLY A 5 -46.53 33.86 49.21
CA GLY A 5 -46.09 32.58 48.68
C GLY A 5 -44.94 32.66 47.69
N ILE A 6 -44.17 31.57 47.68
CA ILE A 6 -43.19 31.17 46.68
C ILE A 6 -43.88 31.15 45.31
N THR A 7 -43.72 32.19 44.49
CA THR A 7 -44.21 32.20 43.10
C THR A 7 -43.30 33.05 42.22
N HIS A 8 -42.23 32.45 41.67
CA HIS A 8 -41.64 32.93 40.41
C HIS A 8 -40.70 31.93 39.70
N LEU A 9 -41.07 30.64 39.66
CA LEU A 9 -40.36 29.64 38.84
C LEU A 9 -41.20 29.31 37.60
N GLY A 10 -41.12 30.18 36.60
CA GLY A 10 -41.86 30.04 35.32
C GLY A 10 -41.05 30.54 34.13
N GLY A 11 -39.75 30.25 34.11
CA GLY A 11 -38.85 30.63 33.01
C GLY A 11 -38.90 29.60 31.90
N ASN A 12 -39.46 29.98 30.75
CA ASN A 12 -39.52 29.26 29.48
C ASN A 12 -38.38 28.24 29.29
N ILE A 13 -38.71 26.94 29.33
CA ILE A 13 -37.74 25.83 29.26
C ILE A 13 -36.85 25.90 28.02
N ASN A 14 -37.34 26.51 26.93
CA ASN A 14 -36.58 26.73 25.70
C ASN A 14 -35.42 27.72 25.90
N ARG A 15 -35.54 28.68 26.82
CA ARG A 15 -34.42 29.59 27.19
C ARG A 15 -33.36 28.86 27.99
N VAL A 16 -33.74 27.98 28.90
CA VAL A 16 -32.78 27.18 29.67
C VAL A 16 -32.03 26.20 28.75
N ILE A 17 -32.75 25.54 27.83
CA ILE A 17 -32.17 24.67 26.81
C ILE A 17 -31.27 25.47 25.86
N SER A 18 -31.67 26.69 25.48
CA SER A 18 -30.86 27.59 24.66
C SER A 18 -29.56 28.00 25.37
N MET A 19 -29.63 28.33 26.66
CA MET A 19 -28.45 28.69 27.46
C MET A 19 -27.51 27.48 27.64
N TYR A 20 -28.05 26.31 27.92
CA TYR A 20 -27.26 25.08 28.04
C TYR A 20 -26.59 24.73 26.71
N LYS A 21 -27.31 24.83 25.59
CA LYS A 21 -26.77 24.67 24.22
C LYS A 21 -25.79 25.77 23.81
N ALA A 22 -25.82 26.95 24.42
CA ALA A 22 -24.85 28.02 24.14
C ALA A 22 -23.57 27.86 24.96
N PHE A 23 -23.67 27.25 26.15
CA PHE A 23 -22.54 27.07 27.06
C PHE A 23 -21.79 25.74 26.84
N ILE A 24 -22.52 24.65 26.60
CA ILE A 24 -21.96 23.30 26.46
C ILE A 24 -21.53 22.99 25.02
N ARG A 25 -22.17 23.60 24.02
CA ARG A 25 -21.81 23.36 22.61
C ARG A 25 -20.38 23.82 22.26
N PRO A 26 -19.90 25.02 22.62
CA PRO A 26 -18.52 25.39 22.29
C PRO A 26 -17.52 24.48 23.01
N THR A 27 -17.77 24.07 24.25
CA THR A 27 -16.85 23.20 25.00
C THR A 27 -16.73 21.79 24.43
N ILE A 28 -17.82 21.20 23.94
CA ILE A 28 -17.78 19.86 23.30
C ILE A 28 -17.17 19.96 21.89
N GLU A 29 -17.47 21.00 21.12
CA GLU A 29 -16.90 21.19 19.78
C GLU A 29 -15.39 21.46 19.84
N TYR A 30 -14.91 22.27 20.80
CA TYR A 30 -13.47 22.45 21.05
C TYR A 30 -12.80 21.15 21.49
N ALA A 31 -13.43 20.35 22.35
CA ALA A 31 -12.87 19.07 22.78
C ALA A 31 -12.80 18.04 21.64
N LEU A 32 -13.78 18.05 20.73
CA LEU A 32 -13.78 17.19 19.54
C LEU A 32 -12.75 17.63 18.49
N GLU A 33 -12.56 18.94 18.28
CA GLU A 33 -11.48 19.47 17.41
C GLU A 33 -10.08 19.15 17.94
N ILE A 34 -9.90 19.15 19.27
CA ILE A 34 -8.59 18.86 19.90
C ILE A 34 -8.28 17.35 19.91
N TYR A 35 -9.30 16.49 20.07
CA TYR A 35 -9.09 15.05 20.24
C TYR A 35 -9.04 14.26 18.92
N ILE A 36 -9.62 14.78 17.84
CA ILE A 36 -9.44 14.23 16.50
C ILE A 36 -8.43 15.12 15.79
N PRO A 37 -7.10 14.92 15.98
CA PRO A 37 -6.15 15.51 15.07
C PRO A 37 -6.52 14.89 13.73
N SER A 38 -7.08 15.72 12.84
CA SER A 38 -7.35 15.39 11.44
C SER A 38 -6.23 14.47 10.97
N ALA A 39 -6.55 13.19 10.80
CA ALA A 39 -5.57 12.14 10.65
C ALA A 39 -4.53 12.60 9.64
N SER A 40 -3.34 12.96 10.14
CA SER A 40 -2.23 13.45 9.34
C SER A 40 -1.75 12.25 8.54
N LEU A 41 -2.40 11.99 7.41
CA LEU A 41 -1.93 11.08 6.39
C LEU A 41 -0.56 11.62 5.97
N GLY A 42 0.50 10.89 6.37
CA GLY A 42 1.87 11.38 6.42
C GLY A 42 2.32 12.14 5.18
N GLY A 43 2.64 13.41 5.38
CA GLY A 43 3.27 14.28 4.39
C GLY A 43 3.57 15.63 5.02
N THR A 44 4.84 16.03 5.07
CA THR A 44 5.19 17.41 5.41
C THR A 44 4.71 18.36 4.30
N PRO A 45 4.33 19.60 4.63
CA PRO A 45 3.90 20.57 3.61
C PRO A 45 4.95 20.68 2.50
N HIS A 46 4.55 20.45 1.25
CA HIS A 46 5.45 20.52 0.11
C HIS A 46 5.95 21.97 -0.08
N LYS A 47 7.27 22.16 -0.17
CA LYS A 47 7.83 23.46 -0.57
C LYS A 47 7.44 23.77 -2.02
N PRO A 48 7.30 25.05 -2.42
CA PRO A 48 7.01 25.41 -3.81
C PRO A 48 8.11 24.90 -4.76
N TYR A 49 7.70 24.42 -5.93
CA TYR A 49 8.58 23.88 -6.97
C TYR A 49 8.04 24.21 -8.37
N PRO A 50 8.91 24.31 -9.39
CA PRO A 50 8.49 24.58 -10.76
C PRO A 50 7.72 23.38 -11.34
N LYS A 51 6.49 23.62 -11.79
CA LYS A 51 5.59 22.57 -12.33
C LYS A 51 5.85 22.21 -13.79
N HIS A 52 6.51 23.09 -14.53
CA HIS A 52 6.75 22.95 -15.96
C HIS A 52 8.02 22.16 -16.28
N VAL A 53 8.85 21.85 -15.28
CA VAL A 53 10.08 21.09 -15.46
C VAL A 53 9.73 19.60 -15.53
N TRP A 54 10.13 18.95 -16.61
CA TRP A 54 9.97 17.52 -16.81
C TRP A 54 11.32 16.81 -16.76
N SER A 55 11.35 15.67 -16.06
CA SER A 55 12.49 14.77 -16.01
C SER A 55 12.01 13.33 -16.22
N PRO A 56 12.78 12.47 -16.91
CA PRO A 56 12.37 11.10 -17.23
C PRO A 56 12.14 10.23 -15.99
N SER A 57 12.84 10.48 -14.89
CA SER A 57 12.70 9.79 -13.60
C SER A 57 11.56 10.32 -12.72
N GLY A 58 10.86 11.38 -13.15
CA GLY A 58 9.94 12.16 -12.32
C GLY A 58 10.57 13.40 -11.69
N GLY A 59 9.75 14.19 -10.98
CA GLY A 59 10.15 15.43 -10.31
C GLY A 59 9.84 15.43 -8.81
N TRP A 60 9.77 16.62 -8.22
CA TRP A 60 9.52 16.81 -6.79
C TRP A 60 8.17 16.23 -6.33
N TRP A 61 8.22 15.36 -5.31
CA TRP A 61 7.06 14.67 -4.71
C TRP A 61 6.14 13.99 -5.73
N SER A 62 6.74 13.28 -6.68
CA SER A 62 6.01 12.59 -7.75
C SER A 62 5.06 11.52 -7.20
N GLN A 63 3.76 11.80 -7.22
CA GLN A 63 2.69 10.85 -6.89
C GLN A 63 1.68 10.83 -8.04
N PRO A 64 2.01 10.16 -9.17
CA PRO A 64 1.08 10.08 -10.28
C PRO A 64 -0.17 9.29 -9.85
N LYS A 65 -1.35 9.81 -10.19
CA LYS A 65 -2.66 9.25 -9.81
C LYS A 65 -2.80 7.75 -10.18
N GLN A 66 -2.10 7.32 -11.24
CA GLN A 66 -2.20 5.98 -11.81
C GLN A 66 -0.93 5.13 -11.64
N TRP A 67 -0.13 5.38 -10.58
CA TRP A 67 1.12 4.63 -10.33
C TRP A 67 0.94 3.12 -10.33
N LYS A 68 -0.14 2.60 -9.70
CA LYS A 68 -0.44 1.16 -9.63
C LYS A 68 -0.57 0.52 -11.00
N ARG A 69 -1.35 1.15 -11.89
CA ARG A 69 -1.57 0.65 -13.25
C ARG A 69 -0.27 0.69 -14.05
N ASN A 70 0.49 1.78 -13.95
CA ASN A 70 1.73 1.93 -14.70
C ASN A 70 2.77 0.88 -14.27
N THR A 71 2.94 0.66 -12.96
CA THR A 71 3.81 -0.40 -12.43
C THR A 71 3.33 -1.78 -12.84
N LEU A 72 2.02 -2.02 -12.86
CA LEU A 72 1.47 -3.30 -13.31
C LEU A 72 1.81 -3.58 -14.77
N ILE A 73 1.62 -2.60 -15.66
CA ILE A 73 1.95 -2.75 -17.09
C ILE A 73 3.44 -3.05 -17.28
N VAL A 74 4.31 -2.28 -16.63
CA VAL A 74 5.77 -2.47 -16.73
C VAL A 74 6.20 -3.81 -16.14
N GLY A 75 5.64 -4.18 -14.99
CA GLY A 75 5.90 -5.46 -14.32
C GLY A 75 5.50 -6.64 -15.21
N LEU A 76 4.28 -6.63 -15.74
CA LEU A 76 3.79 -7.67 -16.64
C LEU A 76 4.63 -7.76 -17.92
N GLY A 77 4.94 -6.63 -18.55
CA GLY A 77 5.79 -6.61 -19.74
C GLY A 77 7.18 -7.21 -19.48
N THR A 78 7.80 -6.82 -18.35
CA THR A 78 9.12 -7.33 -17.95
C THR A 78 9.07 -8.83 -17.67
N SER A 79 8.07 -9.30 -16.92
CA SER A 79 7.92 -10.72 -16.60
C SER A 79 7.72 -11.58 -17.85
N LEU A 80 6.96 -11.12 -18.84
CA LEU A 80 6.76 -11.85 -20.11
C LEU A 80 8.08 -12.01 -20.89
N VAL A 81 8.85 -10.94 -21.00
CA VAL A 81 10.15 -10.97 -21.69
C VAL A 81 11.12 -11.91 -20.96
N LEU A 82 11.21 -11.78 -19.62
CA LEU A 82 12.07 -12.65 -18.82
C LEU A 82 11.65 -14.12 -18.91
N ALA A 83 10.35 -14.42 -18.92
CA ALA A 83 9.87 -15.79 -19.08
C ALA A 83 10.27 -16.39 -20.43
N PHE A 84 10.19 -15.62 -21.52
CA PHE A 84 10.63 -16.07 -22.84
C PHE A 84 12.14 -16.33 -22.88
N ILE A 85 12.94 -15.38 -22.36
CA ILE A 85 14.40 -15.52 -22.29
C ILE A 85 14.77 -16.72 -21.44
N PHE A 86 14.15 -16.89 -20.27
CA PHE A 86 14.39 -18.03 -19.39
C PHE A 86 14.07 -19.36 -20.07
N LYS A 87 12.92 -19.44 -20.76
CA LYS A 87 12.52 -20.64 -21.52
C LYS A 87 13.53 -20.98 -22.60
N LYS A 88 14.01 -19.98 -23.36
CA LYS A 88 15.04 -20.18 -24.38
C LYS A 88 16.41 -20.52 -23.82
N SER A 89 16.82 -19.85 -22.75
CA SER A 89 18.05 -20.16 -22.02
C SER A 89 18.06 -21.62 -21.54
N ALA A 90 16.97 -22.08 -20.93
CA ALA A 90 16.85 -23.44 -20.41
C ALA A 90 16.81 -24.52 -21.51
N GLU A 91 16.33 -24.18 -22.72
CA GLU A 91 16.37 -25.07 -23.89
C GLU A 91 17.79 -25.23 -24.47
N LEU A 92 18.58 -24.15 -24.42
CA LEU A 92 19.94 -24.11 -24.94
C LEU A 92 20.99 -24.61 -23.94
N GLU A 93 20.68 -24.60 -22.65
CA GLU A 93 21.58 -25.06 -21.61
C GLU A 93 21.94 -26.54 -21.81
N GLN A 94 23.25 -26.82 -21.91
CA GLN A 94 23.83 -28.16 -21.92
C GLN A 94 24.88 -28.24 -20.83
N ARG A 95 24.81 -29.26 -19.97
CA ARG A 95 25.85 -29.53 -18.96
C ARG A 95 26.75 -30.64 -19.42
N THR A 96 28.05 -30.42 -19.31
CA THR A 96 29.08 -31.43 -19.58
C THR A 96 29.14 -32.49 -18.48
N LEU A 97 28.74 -32.15 -17.25
CA LEU A 97 28.73 -33.03 -16.10
C LEU A 97 27.38 -33.00 -15.39
N TYR A 98 26.92 -34.18 -15.00
CA TYR A 98 25.71 -34.34 -14.20
C TYR A 98 25.99 -34.04 -12.71
N PRO A 99 25.05 -33.40 -12.00
CA PRO A 99 25.17 -33.14 -10.58
C PRO A 99 25.10 -34.47 -9.80
N ARG A 100 25.96 -34.61 -8.80
CA ARG A 100 26.01 -35.82 -7.94
C ARG A 100 24.87 -35.87 -6.92
N VAL A 101 24.30 -34.71 -6.58
CA VAL A 101 23.24 -34.50 -5.59
C VAL A 101 22.09 -33.73 -6.23
N TRP A 102 20.91 -33.78 -5.60
CA TRP A 102 19.77 -33.00 -6.07
C TRP A 102 20.05 -31.49 -5.95
N ILE A 103 19.78 -30.74 -7.02
CA ILE A 103 19.87 -29.27 -7.07
C ILE A 103 18.61 -28.68 -7.73
N PRO A 104 18.19 -27.45 -7.38
CA PRO A 104 16.95 -26.86 -7.89
C PRO A 104 16.89 -26.77 -9.42
N SER A 105 18.02 -26.54 -10.08
CA SER A 105 18.05 -26.37 -11.54
C SER A 105 17.66 -27.61 -12.32
N MET A 106 17.67 -28.78 -11.68
CA MET A 106 17.16 -30.03 -12.26
C MET A 106 15.66 -29.93 -12.60
N ILE A 107 14.90 -29.04 -11.95
CA ILE A 107 13.46 -28.86 -12.18
C ILE A 107 13.17 -28.29 -13.58
N TRP A 108 14.01 -27.38 -14.08
CA TRP A 108 13.76 -26.69 -15.35
C TRP A 108 14.66 -27.13 -16.50
N SER A 109 15.81 -27.73 -16.20
CA SER A 109 16.82 -28.10 -17.20
C SER A 109 16.37 -29.22 -18.13
N LYS A 110 16.65 -29.06 -19.43
CA LYS A 110 16.24 -30.01 -20.49
C LYS A 110 16.72 -31.45 -20.24
N GLN A 111 17.97 -31.61 -19.80
CA GLN A 111 18.62 -32.91 -19.60
C GLN A 111 17.88 -33.81 -18.61
N PHE A 112 17.28 -33.26 -17.55
CA PHE A 112 16.56 -34.05 -16.53
C PHE A 112 15.09 -34.29 -16.88
N LYS A 113 14.51 -33.48 -17.76
CA LYS A 113 13.14 -33.67 -18.24
C LYS A 113 13.05 -34.76 -19.29
N THR A 114 14.03 -34.80 -20.18
CA THR A 114 13.89 -35.49 -21.47
C THR A 114 14.44 -36.92 -21.43
N LYS A 115 15.30 -37.30 -20.47
CA LYS A 115 15.92 -38.64 -20.34
C LYS A 115 16.58 -39.24 -21.60
N ASP A 116 16.62 -38.50 -22.70
CA ASP A 116 17.19 -38.92 -23.99
C ASP A 116 18.72 -38.91 -24.02
N ASP A 117 19.40 -38.42 -22.98
CA ASP A 117 20.87 -38.42 -22.95
C ASP A 117 21.39 -39.82 -22.59
N PRO A 118 22.19 -40.47 -23.47
CA PRO A 118 22.78 -41.78 -23.19
C PRO A 118 23.69 -41.79 -21.96
N ASN A 119 24.25 -40.65 -21.57
CA ASN A 119 25.12 -40.50 -20.41
C ASN A 119 24.39 -39.99 -19.16
N PHE A 120 23.05 -39.99 -19.16
CA PHE A 120 22.27 -39.50 -18.03
C PHE A 120 22.56 -40.29 -16.74
N GLN A 121 22.89 -39.58 -15.66
CA GLN A 121 23.10 -40.16 -14.33
C GLN A 121 22.06 -39.60 -13.35
N PRO A 122 21.24 -40.46 -12.70
CA PRO A 122 20.32 -39.99 -11.68
C PRO A 122 21.10 -39.45 -10.46
N PRO A 123 20.57 -38.43 -9.75
CA PRO A 123 21.21 -37.92 -8.55
C PRO A 123 21.26 -39.02 -7.49
N LYS A 124 22.36 -39.11 -6.74
CA LYS A 124 22.45 -40.05 -5.63
C LYS A 124 21.57 -39.54 -4.49
N SER A 125 20.83 -40.43 -3.84
CA SER A 125 20.25 -40.13 -2.52
C SER A 125 21.41 -39.87 -1.56
N LEU A 126 21.31 -38.76 -0.80
CA LEU A 126 22.25 -38.48 0.29
C LEU A 126 22.19 -39.57 1.36
#